data_AF-A0A919LFA4-F1
#
_entry.id   AF-A0A919LFA4-F1
#
_cell.length_a   1.000
_cell.length_b   1.000
_cell.length_c   1.000
_cell.angle_alpha   90.00
_cell.angle_beta   90.00
_cell.angle_gamma   90.00
#
_symmetry.space_group_name_H-M   'P 1'
#
loop_
_entity.id
_entity.type
_entity.pdbx_description
1 polymer ?
#
loop_
_entity_poly.entity_id
_entity_poly.type
_entity_poly.pdbx_seq_one_letter_code
_entity_poly.pdbx_strand_id
1 'polypeptide(L)'
;MSAPHEKAPSPFKQPKAVWAVAFACVISFMGIGLVDPILPALANSLHATPSQVSLLFSSYLIVTAVAMLIVGWVSSRIGAKRTLVIGLAVIVVFAALAGTSGSINGIVGFRAGWGLGNALFIATSLAVIVASASGGFAGAIILYETALGLGIAVGPLLGGELGSISWRGPFFGVAVLMAIALAATIAFVPSLPRPARPTSPLAPLKALRHRGLLTMGIMALLYNWGFFTMLGYAPYPMDLDAHKLGLVFTGWGLLVAVFSVFVAPRVQARYGTAPVLYANLLCLGIVMAAIAAGVGSPAVVIVAVIVSGAFIGINNTLTTQAVMLVSPVERPVASSAYGFVRFIGGGLAPYVAGKLADATDLSVPFYLGAATFLLAIPVLASGHRLLGRAERQADEGEPVGPTLTQVGTPAPAGRPPLIVAVAAYDDAAAVVDAAALLARDAGSPLEVVHVHQTAVVEEQAVDTETFDQARAAVAAHLGRLTARGITATGQILGSVGDHAAAGRALAQHAADVQAATVAIGRSPRGPFAQFTDGSFTTALAHAAPGTVVLVDPDTEPRPLTAATLAQFQDGSA
;
A
#
# COMPACT_ATOMS: atom_id res chain seq x y z
N MET A 1 -14.02 -15.90 32.78
CA MET A 1 -14.97 -15.67 31.66
C MET A 1 -14.25 -14.80 30.66
N SER A 2 -13.91 -15.36 29.50
CA SER A 2 -13.15 -14.66 28.45
C SER A 2 -14.00 -13.54 27.85
N ALA A 3 -13.45 -12.32 27.81
CA ALA A 3 -14.10 -11.18 27.17
C ALA A 3 -14.39 -11.50 25.68
N PRO A 4 -15.56 -11.10 25.15
CA PRO A 4 -15.86 -11.27 23.74
C PRO A 4 -14.85 -10.47 22.91
N HIS A 5 -14.17 -11.14 21.97
CA HIS A 5 -13.35 -10.47 20.96
C HIS A 5 -14.24 -9.49 20.18
N GLU A 6 -14.06 -8.18 20.38
CA GLU A 6 -14.67 -7.16 19.55
C GLU A 6 -14.19 -7.33 18.10
N LYS A 7 -15.14 -7.36 17.17
CA LYS A 7 -14.87 -7.57 15.75
C LYS A 7 -14.02 -6.42 15.22
N ALA A 8 -12.85 -6.75 14.64
CA ALA A 8 -12.06 -5.81 13.86
C ALA A 8 -12.97 -5.02 12.89
N PRO A 9 -12.77 -3.69 12.71
CA PRO A 9 -13.59 -2.88 11.83
C PRO A 9 -13.68 -3.54 10.45
N SER A 10 -14.91 -3.82 10.02
CA SER A 10 -15.15 -4.61 8.81
C SER A 10 -14.55 -3.90 7.60
N PRO A 11 -13.64 -4.54 6.83
CA PRO A 11 -13.09 -3.95 5.61
C PRO A 11 -14.16 -3.63 4.57
N PHE A 12 -15.39 -4.14 4.75
CA PHE A 12 -16.53 -3.95 3.85
C PHE A 12 -17.43 -2.74 4.19
N LYS A 13 -17.19 -2.03 5.31
CA LYS A 13 -17.90 -0.79 5.66
C LYS A 13 -17.03 0.44 5.35
N GLN A 14 -16.84 0.73 4.07
CA GLN A 14 -16.03 1.86 3.60
C GLN A 14 -16.89 2.98 2.96
N PRO A 15 -16.44 4.25 2.99
CA PRO A 15 -17.09 5.36 2.30
C PRO A 15 -17.22 5.12 0.80
N LYS A 16 -18.20 5.77 0.16
CA LYS A 16 -18.43 5.68 -1.30
C LYS A 16 -17.18 6.07 -2.12
N ALA A 17 -16.40 7.03 -1.63
CA ALA A 17 -15.13 7.44 -2.24
C ALA A 17 -14.15 6.26 -2.37
N VAL A 18 -14.01 5.47 -1.31
CA VAL A 18 -13.10 4.33 -1.26
C VAL A 18 -13.53 3.24 -2.22
N TRP A 19 -14.83 2.93 -2.27
CA TRP A 19 -15.37 1.97 -3.24
C TRP A 19 -15.21 2.44 -4.68
N ALA A 20 -15.37 3.75 -4.95
CA ALA A 20 -15.16 4.31 -6.28
C ALA A 20 -13.70 4.11 -6.75
N VAL A 21 -12.73 4.40 -5.89
CA VAL A 21 -11.31 4.22 -6.24
C VAL A 21 -10.92 2.75 -6.25
N ALA A 22 -11.42 1.93 -5.33
CA ALA A 22 -11.18 0.48 -5.34
C ALA A 22 -11.71 -0.18 -6.62
N PHE A 23 -12.93 0.19 -7.05
CA PHE A 23 -13.47 -0.23 -8.34
C PHE A 23 -12.56 0.19 -9.50
N ALA A 24 -12.14 1.46 -9.52
CA ALA A 24 -11.20 1.96 -10.52
C ALA A 24 -9.88 1.16 -10.53
N CYS A 25 -9.36 0.79 -9.35
CA CYS A 25 -8.16 -0.05 -9.22
C CYS A 25 -8.35 -1.43 -9.85
N VAL A 26 -9.46 -2.12 -9.56
CA VAL A 26 -9.76 -3.42 -10.17
C VAL A 26 -9.69 -3.33 -11.69
N ILE A 27 -10.36 -2.33 -12.27
CA ILE A 27 -10.40 -2.15 -13.73
C ILE A 27 -9.02 -1.78 -14.30
N SER A 28 -8.24 -0.97 -13.58
CA SER A 28 -6.90 -0.54 -14.02
C SER A 28 -5.92 -1.70 -14.07
N PHE A 29 -5.91 -2.54 -13.03
CA PHE A 29 -5.04 -3.71 -12.97
C PHE A 29 -5.49 -4.81 -13.94
N MET A 30 -6.80 -4.95 -14.15
CA MET A 30 -7.37 -5.79 -15.20
C MET A 30 -6.85 -5.43 -16.59
N GLY A 31 -6.69 -4.14 -16.90
CA GLY A 31 -6.26 -3.67 -18.21
C GLY A 31 -4.90 -4.19 -18.69
N ILE A 32 -4.07 -4.71 -17.79
CA ILE A 32 -2.80 -5.37 -18.15
C ILE A 32 -3.06 -6.75 -18.77
N GLY A 33 -3.93 -7.56 -18.16
CA GLY A 33 -4.19 -8.95 -18.57
C GLY A 33 -5.42 -9.15 -19.46
N LEU A 34 -6.27 -8.15 -19.60
CA LEU A 34 -7.51 -8.22 -20.38
C LEU A 34 -7.28 -8.28 -21.89
N VAL A 35 -6.09 -7.89 -22.37
CA VAL A 35 -5.73 -7.93 -23.79
C VAL A 35 -5.04 -9.26 -24.16
N ASP A 36 -4.56 -10.03 -23.18
CA ASP A 36 -3.75 -11.24 -23.42
C ASP A 36 -4.51 -12.33 -24.20
N PRO A 37 -5.79 -12.63 -23.87
CA PRO A 37 -6.52 -13.68 -24.57
C PRO A 37 -6.86 -13.34 -26.02
N ILE A 38 -6.79 -12.07 -26.41
CA ILE A 38 -7.13 -11.61 -27.77
C ILE A 38 -5.93 -11.43 -28.68
N LEU A 39 -4.69 -11.60 -28.19
CA LEU A 39 -3.49 -11.36 -29.02
C LEU A 39 -3.47 -12.20 -30.30
N PRO A 40 -3.76 -13.53 -30.28
CA PRO A 40 -3.77 -14.32 -31.51
C PRO A 40 -4.87 -13.87 -32.48
N ALA A 41 -6.07 -13.57 -31.97
CA ALA A 41 -7.19 -13.09 -32.79
C ALA A 41 -6.89 -11.72 -33.43
N LEU A 42 -6.22 -10.83 -32.70
CA LEU A 42 -5.80 -9.51 -33.16
C LEU A 42 -4.68 -9.61 -34.20
N ALA A 43 -3.70 -10.50 -33.99
CA ALA A 43 -2.64 -10.80 -34.97
C ALA A 43 -3.23 -11.26 -36.30
N ASN A 44 -4.14 -12.23 -36.25
CA ASN A 44 -4.79 -12.80 -37.44
C ASN A 44 -5.67 -11.77 -38.17
N SER A 45 -6.47 -10.98 -37.43
CA SER A 45 -7.42 -10.02 -38.02
C SER A 45 -6.74 -8.81 -38.68
N LEU A 46 -5.57 -8.41 -38.18
CA LEU A 46 -4.82 -7.25 -38.69
C LEU A 46 -3.60 -7.65 -39.52
N HIS A 47 -3.44 -8.95 -39.82
CA HIS A 47 -2.29 -9.52 -40.52
C HIS A 47 -0.95 -9.05 -39.94
N ALA A 48 -0.87 -9.01 -38.60
CA ALA A 48 0.27 -8.53 -37.86
C ALA A 48 1.12 -9.71 -37.35
N THR A 49 2.45 -9.53 -37.34
CA THR A 49 3.35 -10.53 -36.74
C THR A 49 3.20 -10.54 -35.22
N PRO A 50 3.57 -11.65 -34.53
CA PRO A 50 3.62 -11.70 -33.07
C PRO A 50 4.44 -10.55 -32.47
N SER A 51 5.58 -10.20 -33.08
CA SER A 51 6.39 -9.05 -32.65
C SER A 51 5.68 -7.70 -32.76
N GLN A 52 4.86 -7.48 -33.79
CA GLN A 52 4.05 -6.27 -33.92
C GLN A 52 2.93 -6.23 -32.88
N VAL A 53 2.30 -7.36 -32.57
CA VAL A 53 1.26 -7.44 -31.54
C VAL A 53 1.84 -7.26 -30.13
N SER A 54 3.03 -7.80 -29.86
CA SER A 54 3.73 -7.59 -28.60
C SER A 54 4.02 -6.11 -28.28
N LEU A 55 4.09 -5.24 -29.30
CA LEU A 55 4.25 -3.79 -29.10
C LEU A 55 3.08 -3.16 -28.33
N LEU A 56 1.91 -3.81 -28.27
CA LEU A 56 0.77 -3.36 -27.45
C LEU A 56 1.11 -3.40 -25.94
N PHE A 57 1.96 -4.34 -25.50
CA PHE A 57 2.50 -4.36 -24.14
C PHE A 57 3.65 -3.39 -23.99
N SER A 58 4.59 -3.42 -24.95
CA SER A 58 5.79 -2.59 -24.89
C SER A 58 5.45 -1.11 -24.80
N SER A 59 4.60 -0.62 -25.70
CA SER A 59 4.15 0.79 -25.71
C SER A 59 3.49 1.19 -24.39
N TYR A 60 2.57 0.37 -23.89
CA TYR A 60 1.86 0.60 -22.63
C TYR A 60 2.82 0.65 -21.43
N LEU A 61 3.66 -0.37 -21.26
CA LEU A 61 4.54 -0.51 -20.10
C LEU A 61 5.69 0.49 -20.12
N ILE A 62 6.31 0.75 -21.28
CA ILE A 62 7.41 1.72 -21.39
C ILE A 62 6.90 3.13 -21.10
N VAL A 63 5.76 3.53 -21.68
CA VAL A 63 5.18 4.85 -21.39
C VAL A 63 4.75 4.94 -19.93
N THR A 64 4.16 3.87 -19.37
CA THR A 64 3.85 3.81 -17.93
C THR A 64 5.12 4.02 -17.10
N ALA A 65 6.21 3.32 -17.41
CA ALA A 65 7.47 3.40 -16.70
C ALA A 65 8.04 4.82 -16.70
N VAL A 66 8.13 5.44 -17.88
CA VAL A 66 8.67 6.80 -18.04
C VAL A 66 7.79 7.81 -17.34
N ALA A 67 6.46 7.69 -17.47
CA ALA A 67 5.52 8.59 -16.82
C ALA A 67 5.60 8.51 -15.29
N MET A 68 5.80 7.32 -14.71
CA MET A 68 5.95 7.14 -13.25
C MET A 68 7.05 8.03 -12.63
N LEU A 69 8.10 8.37 -13.37
CA LEU A 69 9.16 9.27 -12.89
C LEU A 69 8.66 10.69 -12.57
N ILE A 70 7.64 11.16 -13.30
CA ILE A 70 7.13 12.53 -13.19
C ILE A 70 5.78 12.61 -12.49
N VAL A 71 5.04 11.50 -12.32
CA VAL A 71 3.69 11.54 -11.74
C VAL A 71 3.68 12.09 -10.32
N GLY A 72 4.66 11.76 -9.47
CA GLY A 72 4.76 12.33 -8.13
C GLY A 72 4.84 13.87 -8.14
N TRP A 73 5.63 14.42 -9.06
CA TRP A 73 5.75 15.87 -9.25
C TRP A 73 4.44 16.49 -9.76
N VAL A 74 3.78 15.85 -10.73
CA VAL A 74 2.47 16.29 -11.23
C VAL A 74 1.44 16.29 -10.10
N SER A 75 1.32 15.17 -9.39
CA SER A 75 0.36 14.96 -8.30
C SER A 75 0.53 15.98 -7.18
N SER A 76 1.77 16.25 -6.77
CA SER A 76 2.05 17.25 -5.73
C SER A 76 1.66 18.68 -6.13
N ARG A 77 1.63 19.00 -7.44
CA ARG A 77 1.25 20.35 -7.92
C ARG A 77 -0.26 20.52 -8.13
N ILE A 78 -0.90 19.57 -8.80
CA ILE A 78 -2.32 19.71 -9.18
C ILE A 78 -3.26 19.04 -8.17
N GLY A 79 -2.72 18.22 -7.27
CA GLY A 79 -3.44 17.44 -6.25
C GLY A 79 -3.81 16.03 -6.71
N ALA A 80 -3.96 15.12 -5.74
CA ALA A 80 -4.21 13.70 -5.98
C ALA A 80 -5.52 13.46 -6.75
N LYS A 81 -6.66 14.07 -6.33
CA LYS A 81 -7.95 13.91 -7.02
C LYS A 81 -7.89 14.30 -8.50
N ARG A 82 -7.29 15.45 -8.83
CA ARG A 82 -7.20 15.93 -10.21
C ARG A 82 -6.35 15.01 -11.07
N THR A 83 -5.22 14.55 -10.53
CA THR A 83 -4.33 13.61 -11.20
C THR A 83 -5.03 12.28 -11.48
N LEU A 84 -5.76 11.76 -10.51
CA LEU A 84 -6.56 10.54 -10.63
C LEU A 84 -7.63 10.66 -11.73
N VAL A 85 -8.39 11.76 -11.74
CA VAL A 85 -9.44 12.04 -12.74
C VAL A 85 -8.85 12.20 -14.15
N ILE A 86 -7.73 12.92 -14.29
CA ILE A 86 -7.04 13.04 -15.58
C ILE A 86 -6.56 11.67 -16.06
N GLY A 87 -5.95 10.88 -15.17
CA GLY A 87 -5.52 9.51 -15.49
C GLY A 87 -6.67 8.66 -16.03
N LEU A 88 -7.80 8.63 -15.32
CA LEU A 88 -9.01 7.91 -15.75
C LEU A 88 -9.56 8.41 -17.09
N ALA A 89 -9.65 9.72 -17.29
CA ALA A 89 -10.12 10.29 -18.55
C ALA A 89 -9.22 9.91 -19.74
N VAL A 90 -7.90 9.97 -19.54
CA VAL A 90 -6.92 9.52 -20.54
C VAL A 90 -7.12 8.04 -20.86
N ILE A 91 -7.28 7.18 -19.85
CA ILE A 91 -7.54 5.74 -20.05
C ILE A 91 -8.81 5.53 -20.90
N VAL A 92 -9.92 6.17 -20.55
CA VAL A 92 -11.20 6.03 -21.27
C VAL A 92 -11.07 6.40 -22.74
N VAL A 93 -10.49 7.57 -23.02
CA VAL A 93 -10.33 8.08 -24.39
C VAL A 93 -9.46 7.15 -25.20
N PHE A 94 -8.28 6.79 -24.70
CA PHE A 94 -7.34 5.97 -25.43
C PHE A 94 -7.78 4.51 -25.59
N ALA A 95 -8.49 3.94 -24.60
CA ALA A 95 -9.10 2.62 -24.71
C ALA A 95 -10.19 2.59 -25.79
N ALA A 96 -11.07 3.59 -25.83
CA ALA A 96 -12.09 3.71 -26.88
C ALA A 96 -11.46 3.87 -28.27
N LEU A 97 -10.45 4.73 -28.41
CA LEU A 97 -9.73 4.92 -29.67
C LEU A 97 -9.03 3.63 -30.13
N ALA A 98 -8.42 2.88 -29.23
CA ALA A 98 -7.84 1.56 -29.52
C ALA A 98 -8.88 0.58 -30.08
N GLY A 99 -10.07 0.53 -29.48
CA GLY A 99 -11.19 -0.29 -29.96
C GLY A 99 -11.71 0.13 -31.34
N THR A 100 -11.58 1.40 -31.72
CA THR A 100 -11.95 1.89 -33.07
C THR A 100 -10.87 1.72 -34.13
N SER A 101 -9.61 1.49 -33.74
CA SER A 101 -8.47 1.50 -34.67
C SER A 101 -8.49 0.37 -35.71
N GLY A 102 -8.30 0.71 -36.98
CA GLY A 102 -8.18 -0.25 -38.09
C GLY A 102 -6.75 -0.77 -38.34
N SER A 103 -5.75 -0.34 -37.56
CA SER A 103 -4.35 -0.73 -37.78
C SER A 103 -3.63 -1.07 -36.48
N ILE A 104 -2.65 -1.98 -36.58
CA ILE A 104 -1.83 -2.40 -35.44
C ILE A 104 -1.04 -1.22 -34.85
N ASN A 105 -0.44 -0.40 -35.71
CA ASN A 105 0.34 0.78 -35.29
C ASN A 105 -0.53 1.81 -34.57
N GLY A 106 -1.78 2.01 -35.03
CA GLY A 106 -2.75 2.86 -34.33
C GLY A 106 -3.05 2.34 -32.93
N ILE A 107 -3.29 1.03 -32.78
CA ILE A 107 -3.55 0.41 -31.47
C ILE A 107 -2.34 0.55 -30.56
N VAL A 108 -1.12 0.35 -31.06
CA VAL A 108 0.13 0.57 -30.32
C VAL A 108 0.24 2.00 -29.82
N GLY A 109 -0.03 3.00 -30.67
CA GLY A 109 -0.04 4.41 -30.28
C GLY A 109 -1.08 4.72 -29.20
N PHE A 110 -2.28 4.16 -29.33
CA PHE A 110 -3.32 4.35 -28.31
C PHE A 110 -3.02 3.61 -27.00
N ARG A 111 -2.35 2.46 -27.05
CA ARG A 111 -1.86 1.73 -25.87
C ARG A 111 -0.78 2.52 -25.11
N ALA A 112 0.09 3.25 -25.81
CA ALA A 112 1.01 4.20 -25.19
C ALA A 112 0.25 5.29 -24.41
N GLY A 113 -0.76 5.93 -25.02
CA GLY A 113 -1.59 6.93 -24.35
C GLY A 113 -2.35 6.38 -23.14
N TRP A 114 -2.86 5.14 -23.26
CA TRP A 114 -3.45 4.43 -22.13
C TRP A 114 -2.42 4.22 -21.00
N GLY A 115 -1.20 3.79 -21.31
CA GLY A 115 -0.12 3.65 -20.32
C GLY A 115 0.17 4.93 -19.53
N LEU A 116 0.13 6.09 -20.20
CA LEU A 116 0.25 7.40 -19.53
C LEU A 116 -0.88 7.61 -18.51
N GLY A 117 -2.13 7.35 -18.91
CA GLY A 117 -3.28 7.46 -18.01
C GLY A 117 -3.19 6.51 -16.81
N ASN A 118 -2.73 5.28 -17.05
CA ASN A 118 -2.52 4.29 -16.01
C ASN A 118 -1.42 4.69 -15.01
N ALA A 119 -0.32 5.31 -15.47
CA ALA A 119 0.71 5.83 -14.57
C ALA A 119 0.17 6.94 -13.64
N LEU A 120 -0.61 7.88 -14.19
CA LEU A 120 -1.25 8.95 -13.42
C LEU A 120 -2.24 8.38 -12.39
N PHE A 121 -2.99 7.36 -12.79
CA PHE A 121 -3.96 6.68 -11.93
C PHE A 121 -3.29 5.92 -10.79
N ILE A 122 -2.43 4.93 -11.08
CA ILE A 122 -1.86 4.02 -10.07
C ILE A 122 -1.10 4.77 -8.97
N ALA A 123 -0.31 5.77 -9.35
CA ALA A 123 0.49 6.51 -8.38
C ALA A 123 -0.36 7.35 -7.41
N THR A 124 -1.61 7.67 -7.77
CA THR A 124 -2.49 8.51 -6.94
C THR A 124 -3.64 7.73 -6.30
N SER A 125 -4.03 6.58 -6.84
CA SER A 125 -5.13 5.77 -6.33
C SER A 125 -4.91 5.28 -4.89
N LEU A 126 -3.68 4.86 -4.56
CA LEU A 126 -3.37 4.38 -3.21
C LEU A 126 -3.48 5.52 -2.18
N ALA A 127 -2.88 6.67 -2.46
CA ALA A 127 -2.96 7.85 -1.59
C ALA A 127 -4.40 8.30 -1.36
N VAL A 128 -5.24 8.27 -2.40
CA VAL A 128 -6.66 8.63 -2.27
C VAL A 128 -7.43 7.59 -1.45
N ILE A 129 -7.17 6.30 -1.63
CA ILE A 129 -7.80 5.22 -0.84
C ILE A 129 -7.41 5.36 0.63
N VAL A 130 -6.13 5.53 0.93
CA VAL A 130 -5.62 5.71 2.30
C VAL A 130 -6.24 6.93 2.96
N ALA A 131 -6.29 8.07 2.25
CA ALA A 131 -6.84 9.30 2.81
C ALA A 131 -8.37 9.29 2.96
N SER A 132 -9.07 8.39 2.26
CA SER A 132 -10.54 8.30 2.28
C SER A 132 -11.09 7.14 3.11
N ALA A 133 -10.23 6.22 3.57
CA ALA A 133 -10.64 5.00 4.28
C ALA A 133 -11.01 5.25 5.74
N SER A 134 -12.08 4.60 6.20
CA SER A 134 -12.52 4.61 7.60
C SER A 134 -11.88 3.52 8.45
N GLY A 135 -11.27 2.49 7.82
CA GLY A 135 -10.61 1.37 8.51
C GLY A 135 -9.15 1.61 8.88
N GLY A 136 -8.69 2.86 8.87
CA GLY A 136 -7.28 3.22 9.04
C GLY A 136 -6.39 2.74 7.89
N PHE A 137 -5.09 2.97 8.04
CA PHE A 137 -4.09 2.67 7.00
C PHE A 137 -4.07 1.18 6.61
N ALA A 138 -4.14 0.27 7.59
CA ALA A 138 -4.09 -1.17 7.32
C ALA A 138 -5.30 -1.65 6.50
N GLY A 139 -6.51 -1.17 6.81
CA GLY A 139 -7.72 -1.52 6.06
C GLY A 139 -7.69 -1.00 4.61
N ALA A 140 -7.15 0.20 4.40
CA ALA A 140 -6.95 0.79 3.08
C ALA A 140 -6.01 -0.04 2.20
N ILE A 141 -4.87 -0.46 2.75
CA ILE A 141 -3.89 -1.29 2.05
C ILE A 141 -4.49 -2.65 1.68
N ILE A 142 -5.17 -3.31 2.63
CA ILE A 142 -5.83 -4.60 2.35
C ILE A 142 -6.84 -4.46 1.21
N LEU A 143 -7.65 -3.40 1.19
CA LEU A 143 -8.61 -3.18 0.12
C LEU A 143 -7.94 -2.91 -1.22
N TYR A 144 -6.86 -2.13 -1.23
CA TYR A 144 -6.08 -1.85 -2.44
C TYR A 144 -5.47 -3.12 -3.03
N GLU A 145 -4.81 -3.93 -2.20
CA GLU A 145 -4.22 -5.20 -2.61
C GLU A 145 -5.29 -6.21 -3.04
N THR A 146 -6.46 -6.21 -2.39
CA THR A 146 -7.61 -7.02 -2.81
C THR A 146 -8.11 -6.59 -4.19
N ALA A 147 -8.21 -5.28 -4.44
CA ALA A 147 -8.61 -4.75 -5.74
C ALA A 147 -7.59 -5.10 -6.84
N LEU A 148 -6.29 -5.03 -6.53
CA LEU A 148 -5.21 -5.45 -7.41
C LEU A 148 -5.31 -6.94 -7.75
N GLY A 149 -5.41 -7.80 -6.73
CA GLY A 149 -5.53 -9.24 -6.91
C GLY A 149 -6.78 -9.63 -7.72
N LEU A 150 -7.92 -9.00 -7.42
CA LEU A 150 -9.16 -9.22 -8.16
C LEU A 150 -9.04 -8.78 -9.61
N GLY A 151 -8.42 -7.61 -9.88
CA GLY A 151 -8.20 -7.13 -11.24
C GLY A 151 -7.34 -8.07 -12.08
N ILE A 152 -6.24 -8.58 -11.50
CA ILE A 152 -5.36 -9.56 -12.17
C ILE A 152 -6.09 -10.87 -12.46
N ALA A 153 -6.92 -11.36 -11.53
CA ALA A 153 -7.62 -12.63 -11.71
C ALA A 153 -8.80 -12.54 -12.68
N VAL A 154 -9.61 -11.47 -12.59
CA VAL A 154 -10.84 -11.30 -13.39
C VAL A 154 -10.53 -10.77 -14.80
N GLY A 155 -9.41 -10.08 -14.98
CA GLY A 155 -9.10 -9.42 -16.24
C GLY A 155 -9.03 -10.34 -17.45
N PRO A 156 -8.27 -11.43 -17.40
CA PRO A 156 -8.22 -12.38 -18.51
C PRO A 156 -9.55 -13.09 -18.76
N LEU A 157 -10.36 -13.35 -17.72
CA LEU A 157 -11.70 -13.91 -17.89
C LEU A 157 -12.57 -12.99 -18.75
N LEU A 158 -12.73 -11.73 -18.32
CA LEU A 158 -13.53 -10.76 -19.06
C LEU A 158 -12.93 -10.43 -20.44
N GLY A 159 -11.60 -10.40 -20.55
CA GLY A 159 -10.90 -10.25 -21.82
C GLY A 159 -11.18 -11.37 -22.81
N GLY A 160 -11.19 -12.62 -22.34
CA GLY A 160 -11.54 -13.79 -23.14
C GLY A 160 -13.01 -13.80 -23.56
N GLU A 161 -13.93 -13.52 -22.63
CA GLU A 161 -15.36 -13.43 -22.91
C GLU A 161 -15.68 -12.36 -23.94
N LEU A 162 -15.25 -11.11 -23.70
CA LEU A 162 -15.46 -10.01 -24.65
C LEU A 162 -14.72 -10.26 -25.97
N GLY A 163 -13.53 -10.85 -25.90
CA GLY A 163 -12.71 -11.23 -27.04
C GLY A 163 -13.34 -12.29 -27.94
N SER A 164 -14.13 -13.20 -27.35
CA SER A 164 -14.86 -14.24 -28.09
C SER A 164 -15.97 -13.66 -28.97
N ILE A 165 -16.55 -12.53 -28.58
CA ILE A 165 -17.52 -11.77 -29.38
C ILE A 165 -16.78 -10.98 -30.47
N SER A 166 -15.75 -10.23 -30.06
CA SER A 166 -14.87 -9.48 -30.96
C SER A 166 -13.58 -9.14 -30.23
N TRP A 167 -12.43 -9.24 -30.91
CA TRP A 167 -11.16 -8.77 -30.34
C TRP A 167 -11.18 -7.28 -29.96
N ARG A 168 -12.15 -6.49 -30.48
CA ARG A 168 -12.36 -5.09 -30.09
C ARG A 168 -13.07 -4.93 -28.75
N GLY A 169 -13.85 -5.95 -28.35
CA GLY A 169 -14.70 -5.95 -27.17
C GLY A 169 -13.96 -5.57 -25.88
N PRO A 170 -12.79 -6.17 -25.57
CA PRO A 170 -12.03 -5.83 -24.37
C PRO A 170 -11.68 -4.33 -24.27
N PHE A 171 -11.29 -3.69 -25.38
CA PHE A 171 -10.97 -2.25 -25.39
C PHE A 171 -12.18 -1.37 -25.02
N PHE A 172 -13.35 -1.64 -25.61
CA PHE A 172 -14.58 -0.93 -25.26
C PHE A 172 -15.09 -1.27 -23.86
N GLY A 173 -14.94 -2.52 -23.42
CA GLY A 173 -15.27 -2.95 -22.07
C GLY A 173 -14.51 -2.15 -21.01
N VAL A 174 -13.19 -2.01 -21.18
CA VAL A 174 -12.39 -1.15 -20.30
C VAL A 174 -12.84 0.31 -20.39
N ALA A 175 -13.06 0.84 -21.60
CA ALA A 175 -13.48 2.23 -21.77
C ALA A 175 -14.79 2.53 -20.99
N VAL A 176 -15.78 1.64 -21.06
CA VAL A 176 -17.05 1.77 -20.33
C VAL A 176 -16.85 1.65 -18.82
N LEU A 177 -16.14 0.61 -18.35
CA LEU A 177 -15.92 0.40 -16.93
C LEU A 177 -15.10 1.54 -16.31
N MET A 178 -14.11 2.06 -17.02
CA MET A 178 -13.34 3.22 -16.60
C MET A 178 -14.13 4.53 -16.67
N ALA A 179 -15.09 4.67 -17.60
CA ALA A 179 -15.97 5.83 -17.63
C ALA A 179 -16.90 5.85 -16.40
N ILE A 180 -17.39 4.67 -15.98
CA ILE A 180 -18.15 4.52 -14.73
C ILE A 180 -17.27 4.87 -13.53
N ALA A 181 -16.03 4.36 -13.48
CA ALA A 181 -15.07 4.68 -12.43
C ALA A 181 -14.73 6.18 -12.39
N LEU A 182 -14.59 6.82 -13.56
CA LEU A 182 -14.36 8.26 -13.70
C LEU A 182 -15.52 9.07 -13.13
N ALA A 183 -16.76 8.74 -13.52
CA ALA A 183 -17.96 9.41 -13.01
C ALA A 183 -18.08 9.25 -11.49
N ALA A 184 -17.88 8.03 -10.97
CA ALA A 184 -17.90 7.75 -9.53
C ALA A 184 -16.79 8.51 -8.78
N THR A 185 -15.59 8.58 -9.35
CA THR A 185 -14.46 9.32 -8.77
C THR A 185 -14.74 10.82 -8.70
N ILE A 186 -15.30 11.40 -9.77
CA ILE A 186 -15.66 12.82 -9.80
C ILE A 186 -16.72 13.13 -8.73
N ALA A 187 -17.74 12.27 -8.62
CA ALA A 187 -18.88 12.46 -7.72
C ALA A 187 -18.56 12.22 -6.24
N PHE A 188 -17.78 11.19 -5.90
CA PHE A 188 -17.64 10.72 -4.51
C PHE A 188 -16.30 11.05 -3.86
N VAL A 189 -15.21 11.23 -4.61
CA VAL A 189 -13.89 11.48 -4.01
C VAL A 189 -13.77 12.96 -3.63
N PRO A 190 -13.48 13.31 -2.37
CA PRO A 190 -13.27 14.70 -1.98
C PRO A 190 -11.93 15.26 -2.51
N SER A 191 -11.82 16.58 -2.59
CA SER A 191 -10.54 17.21 -2.89
C SER A 191 -9.62 17.08 -1.67
N LEU A 192 -8.49 16.41 -1.86
CA LEU A 192 -7.50 16.23 -0.79
C LEU A 192 -6.56 17.44 -0.69
N PRO A 193 -6.06 17.76 0.53
CA PRO A 193 -5.00 18.74 0.72
C PRO A 193 -3.79 18.42 -0.14
N ARG A 194 -3.06 19.46 -0.59
CA ARG A 194 -1.83 19.26 -1.36
C ARG A 194 -0.64 19.07 -0.41
N PRO A 195 0.39 18.31 -0.81
CA PRO A 195 1.62 18.21 -0.04
C PRO A 195 2.25 19.59 0.15
N ALA A 196 2.78 19.87 1.35
CA ALA A 196 3.40 21.15 1.67
C ALA A 196 4.65 21.46 0.83
N ARG A 197 5.32 20.42 0.29
CA ARG A 197 6.46 20.55 -0.61
C ARG A 197 6.28 19.70 -1.86
N PRO A 198 6.46 20.29 -3.06
CA PRO A 198 6.42 19.51 -4.30
C PRO A 198 7.62 18.57 -4.39
N THR A 199 7.37 17.33 -4.81
CA THR A 199 8.43 16.33 -5.04
C THR A 199 9.26 16.72 -6.26
N SER A 200 10.57 16.47 -6.24
CA SER A 200 11.44 16.75 -7.38
C SER A 200 11.22 15.71 -8.49
N PRO A 201 11.09 16.09 -9.77
CA PRO A 201 10.94 15.14 -10.89
C PRO A 201 12.17 14.25 -11.09
N LEU A 202 13.34 14.66 -10.58
CA LEU A 202 14.57 13.90 -10.64
C LEU A 202 14.81 13.03 -9.40
N ALA A 203 13.93 13.09 -8.39
CA ALA A 203 14.11 12.33 -7.15
C ALA A 203 14.17 10.80 -7.40
N PRO A 204 13.30 10.20 -8.23
CA PRO A 204 13.38 8.75 -8.48
C PRO A 204 14.68 8.33 -9.17
N LEU A 205 15.16 9.13 -10.15
CA LEU A 205 16.42 8.86 -10.83
C LEU A 205 17.63 9.01 -9.90
N LYS A 206 17.61 10.02 -9.00
CA LYS A 206 18.64 10.17 -7.96
C LYS A 206 18.61 9.01 -6.97
N ALA A 207 17.43 8.49 -6.64
CA ALA A 207 17.29 7.37 -5.71
C ALA A 207 17.98 6.10 -6.23
N LEU A 208 18.00 5.87 -7.55
CA LEU A 208 18.73 4.76 -8.18
C LEU A 208 20.27 4.82 -7.96
N ARG A 209 20.81 5.90 -7.40
CA ARG A 209 22.22 5.93 -6.96
C ARG A 209 22.46 5.11 -5.70
N HIS A 210 21.42 4.80 -4.93
CA HIS A 210 21.54 3.96 -3.75
C HIS A 210 21.67 2.50 -4.15
N ARG A 211 22.76 1.87 -3.69
CA ARG A 211 23.11 0.50 -4.08
C ARG A 211 22.00 -0.53 -3.81
N GLY A 212 21.34 -0.45 -2.65
CA GLY A 212 20.24 -1.36 -2.31
C GLY A 212 19.08 -1.27 -3.30
N LEU A 213 18.62 -0.04 -3.58
CA LEU A 213 17.54 0.21 -4.51
C LEU A 213 17.91 -0.15 -5.96
N LEU A 214 19.14 0.15 -6.39
CA LEU A 214 19.62 -0.21 -7.73
C LEU A 214 19.70 -1.73 -7.92
N THR A 215 20.31 -2.45 -6.97
CA THR A 215 20.44 -3.90 -7.03
C THR A 215 19.07 -4.57 -7.08
N MET A 216 18.13 -4.14 -6.22
CA MET A 216 16.77 -4.68 -6.24
C MET A 216 16.00 -4.27 -7.50
N GLY A 217 16.23 -3.07 -8.03
CA GLY A 217 15.68 -2.61 -9.31
C GLY A 217 16.14 -3.48 -10.48
N ILE A 218 17.44 -3.76 -10.58
CA ILE A 218 18.00 -4.62 -11.65
C ILE A 218 17.47 -6.06 -11.53
N MET A 219 17.41 -6.60 -10.30
CA MET A 219 16.81 -7.92 -10.07
C MET A 219 15.35 -7.95 -10.55
N ALA A 220 14.57 -6.92 -10.21
CA ALA A 220 13.18 -6.83 -10.63
C ALA A 220 13.00 -6.60 -12.13
N LEU A 221 13.93 -5.90 -12.79
CA LEU A 221 13.98 -5.79 -14.25
C LEU A 221 14.17 -7.15 -14.90
N LEU A 222 15.14 -7.94 -14.43
CA LEU A 222 15.42 -9.29 -14.95
C LEU A 222 14.24 -10.24 -14.72
N TYR A 223 13.65 -10.18 -13.52
CA TYR A 223 12.42 -10.92 -13.23
C TYR A 223 11.25 -10.48 -14.14
N ASN A 224 11.04 -9.17 -14.32
CA ASN A 224 9.94 -8.70 -15.18
C ASN A 224 10.18 -9.04 -16.64
N TRP A 225 11.44 -9.15 -17.07
CA TRP A 225 11.76 -9.60 -18.41
C TRP A 225 11.24 -11.02 -18.67
N GLY A 226 11.59 -11.97 -17.80
CA GLY A 226 11.10 -13.34 -17.91
C GLY A 226 9.58 -13.43 -17.78
N PHE A 227 9.01 -12.71 -16.82
CA PHE A 227 7.57 -12.67 -16.59
C PHE A 227 6.77 -12.16 -17.80
N PHE A 228 7.14 -11.00 -18.36
CA PHE A 228 6.41 -10.43 -19.50
C PHE A 228 6.72 -11.15 -20.83
N THR A 229 7.87 -11.82 -20.94
CA THR A 229 8.12 -12.75 -22.05
C THR A 229 7.10 -13.88 -22.03
N MET A 230 6.88 -14.50 -20.86
CA MET A 230 5.85 -15.52 -20.68
C MET A 230 4.47 -14.95 -20.98
N LEU A 231 4.08 -13.83 -20.34
CA LEU A 231 2.74 -13.26 -20.47
C LEU A 231 2.39 -12.89 -21.92
N GLY A 232 3.31 -12.22 -22.62
CA GLY A 232 3.08 -11.74 -23.98
C GLY A 232 3.18 -12.82 -25.06
N TYR A 233 3.86 -13.95 -24.78
CA TYR A 233 4.20 -14.95 -25.81
C TYR A 233 3.61 -16.34 -25.57
N ALA A 234 3.25 -16.69 -24.33
CA ALA A 234 2.64 -17.96 -24.02
C ALA A 234 1.30 -18.28 -24.73
N PRO A 235 0.44 -17.30 -25.12
CA PRO A 235 -0.82 -17.62 -25.81
C PRO A 235 -0.63 -18.31 -27.17
N TYR A 236 0.43 -17.97 -27.91
CA TYR A 236 0.64 -18.46 -29.29
C TYR A 236 0.81 -19.99 -29.37
N PRO A 237 1.67 -20.65 -28.57
CA PRO A 237 1.83 -22.11 -28.61
C PRO A 237 0.66 -22.90 -27.98
N MET A 238 -0.32 -22.24 -27.36
CA MET A 238 -1.47 -22.94 -26.77
C MET A 238 -2.54 -23.34 -27.80
N ASP A 239 -2.59 -22.66 -28.96
CA ASP A 239 -3.59 -22.89 -30.02
C ASP A 239 -5.04 -22.91 -29.49
N LEU A 240 -5.36 -21.95 -28.63
CA LEU A 240 -6.66 -21.81 -27.98
C LEU A 240 -7.40 -20.58 -28.51
N ASP A 241 -8.72 -20.67 -28.53
CA ASP A 241 -9.59 -19.51 -28.73
C ASP A 241 -9.52 -18.52 -27.55
N ALA A 242 -10.01 -17.30 -27.74
CA ALA A 242 -9.94 -16.23 -26.74
C ALA A 242 -10.60 -16.61 -25.42
N HIS A 243 -11.72 -17.35 -25.45
CA HIS A 243 -12.42 -17.77 -24.24
C HIS A 243 -11.56 -18.74 -23.41
N LYS A 244 -11.01 -19.78 -24.05
CA LYS A 244 -10.15 -20.76 -23.37
C LYS A 244 -8.84 -20.14 -22.90
N LEU A 245 -8.23 -19.23 -23.66
CA LEU A 245 -7.08 -18.44 -23.20
C LEU A 245 -7.43 -17.64 -21.94
N GLY A 246 -8.60 -17.00 -21.93
CA GLY A 246 -9.12 -16.28 -20.76
C GLY A 246 -9.20 -17.17 -19.52
N LEU A 247 -9.69 -18.41 -19.66
CA LEU A 247 -9.73 -19.37 -18.55
C LEU A 247 -8.34 -19.79 -18.05
N VAL A 248 -7.38 -20.02 -18.96
CA VAL A 248 -5.99 -20.36 -18.59
C VAL A 248 -5.35 -19.24 -17.76
N PHE A 249 -5.44 -17.99 -18.24
CA PHE A 249 -4.89 -16.85 -17.51
C PHE A 249 -5.68 -16.51 -16.24
N THR A 250 -6.96 -16.86 -16.16
CA THR A 250 -7.73 -16.79 -14.90
C THR A 250 -7.18 -17.78 -13.88
N GLY A 251 -6.90 -19.02 -14.28
CA GLY A 251 -6.26 -20.03 -13.42
C GLY A 251 -4.88 -19.58 -12.93
N TRP A 252 -4.07 -19.01 -13.83
CA TRP A 252 -2.81 -18.36 -13.48
C TRP A 252 -3.00 -17.23 -12.46
N GLY A 253 -3.93 -16.29 -12.72
CA GLY A 253 -4.19 -15.14 -11.87
C GLY A 253 -4.71 -15.51 -10.47
N LEU A 254 -5.52 -16.56 -10.37
CA LEU A 254 -5.95 -17.12 -9.08
C LEU A 254 -4.77 -17.66 -8.26
N LEU A 255 -3.84 -18.38 -8.89
CA LEU A 255 -2.64 -18.84 -8.20
C LEU A 255 -1.73 -17.67 -7.79
N VAL A 256 -1.59 -16.64 -8.63
CA VAL A 256 -0.89 -15.40 -8.26
C VAL A 256 -1.51 -14.78 -7.01
N ALA A 257 -2.83 -14.60 -6.97
CA ALA A 257 -3.55 -14.01 -5.85
C ALA A 257 -3.42 -14.84 -4.57
N VAL A 258 -3.61 -16.16 -4.65
CA VAL A 258 -3.52 -17.05 -3.47
C VAL A 258 -2.10 -17.07 -2.92
N PHE A 259 -1.09 -17.21 -3.77
CA PHE A 259 0.29 -17.34 -3.32
C PHE A 259 0.90 -16.01 -2.88
N SER A 260 0.49 -14.88 -3.46
CA SER A 260 0.92 -13.55 -2.99
C SER A 260 0.39 -13.23 -1.60
N VAL A 261 -0.92 -13.42 -1.37
CA VAL A 261 -1.58 -13.00 -0.12
C VAL A 261 -1.34 -13.99 1.01
N PHE A 262 -1.47 -15.29 0.75
CA PHE A 262 -1.47 -16.29 1.82
C PHE A 262 -0.13 -17.01 1.96
N VAL A 263 0.54 -17.35 0.87
CA VAL A 263 1.73 -18.20 0.94
C VAL A 263 2.99 -17.39 1.16
N ALA A 264 3.18 -16.30 0.42
CA ALA A 264 4.41 -15.50 0.44
C ALA A 264 4.78 -15.02 1.85
N PRO A 265 3.87 -14.41 2.65
CA PRO A 265 4.21 -13.95 4.00
C PRO A 265 4.56 -15.09 4.96
N ARG A 266 3.90 -16.25 4.83
CA ARG A 266 4.14 -17.42 5.70
C ARG A 266 5.51 -18.04 5.44
N VAL A 267 5.88 -18.18 4.17
CA VAL A 267 7.17 -18.76 3.77
C VAL A 267 8.30 -17.79 4.08
N GLN A 268 8.09 -16.49 3.87
CA GLN A 268 9.01 -15.43 4.27
C GLN A 268 9.26 -15.43 5.79
N ALA A 269 8.22 -15.49 6.61
CA ALA A 269 8.37 -15.52 8.07
C ALA A 269 9.18 -16.73 8.56
N ARG A 270 9.15 -17.85 7.81
CA ARG A 270 9.86 -19.08 8.18
C ARG A 270 11.31 -19.12 7.70
N TYR A 271 11.60 -18.55 6.52
CA TYR A 271 12.90 -18.74 5.84
C TYR A 271 13.63 -17.43 5.51
N GLY A 272 13.03 -16.27 5.77
CA GLY A 272 13.53 -14.94 5.37
C GLY A 272 13.27 -14.61 3.90
N THR A 273 13.39 -13.33 3.51
CA THR A 273 13.03 -12.90 2.14
C THR A 273 13.99 -13.40 1.08
N ALA A 274 15.30 -13.28 1.30
CA ALA A 274 16.30 -13.65 0.28
C ALA A 274 16.32 -15.15 -0.07
N PRO A 275 16.37 -16.11 0.88
CA PRO A 275 16.36 -17.54 0.57
C PRO A 275 15.14 -17.96 -0.24
N VAL A 276 13.97 -17.40 0.09
CA VAL A 276 12.72 -17.66 -0.62
C VAL A 276 12.78 -17.11 -2.05
N LEU A 277 13.28 -15.89 -2.23
CA LEU A 277 13.45 -15.31 -3.57
C LEU A 277 14.43 -16.11 -4.44
N TYR A 278 15.53 -16.65 -3.90
CA TYR A 278 16.45 -17.51 -4.67
C TYR A 278 15.76 -18.77 -5.15
N ALA A 279 15.10 -19.50 -4.24
CA ALA A 279 14.38 -20.72 -4.58
C ALA A 279 13.29 -20.43 -5.63
N ASN A 280 12.57 -19.33 -5.45
CA ASN A 280 11.50 -18.92 -6.33
C ASN A 280 11.98 -18.55 -7.75
N LEU A 281 13.06 -17.79 -7.87
CA LEU A 281 13.68 -17.45 -9.17
C LEU A 281 14.20 -18.70 -9.89
N LEU A 282 14.77 -19.66 -9.15
CA LEU A 282 15.20 -20.94 -9.71
C LEU A 282 13.99 -21.75 -10.22
N CYS A 283 12.93 -21.87 -9.42
CA CYS A 283 11.68 -22.53 -9.83
C CYS A 283 11.06 -21.88 -11.07
N LEU A 284 11.03 -20.56 -11.15
CA LEU A 284 10.57 -19.83 -12.34
C LEU A 284 11.45 -20.12 -13.57
N GLY A 285 12.77 -20.19 -13.40
CA GLY A 285 13.69 -20.61 -14.44
C GLY A 285 13.39 -22.01 -14.97
N ILE A 286 13.12 -22.96 -14.08
CA ILE A 286 12.74 -24.34 -14.43
C ILE A 286 11.40 -24.37 -15.17
N VAL A 287 10.38 -23.64 -14.68
CA VAL A 287 9.07 -23.56 -15.32
C VAL A 287 9.20 -23.00 -16.74
N MET A 288 10.00 -21.94 -16.92
CA MET A 288 10.24 -21.37 -18.26
C MET A 288 11.02 -22.31 -19.18
N ALA A 289 12.01 -23.04 -18.67
CA ALA A 289 12.71 -24.05 -19.44
C ALA A 289 11.78 -25.21 -19.83
N ALA A 290 10.82 -25.57 -18.97
CA ALA A 290 9.80 -26.57 -19.27
C ALA A 290 8.83 -26.10 -20.35
N ILE A 291 8.41 -24.82 -20.32
CA ILE A 291 7.61 -24.21 -21.41
C ILE A 291 8.41 -24.24 -22.72
N ALA A 292 9.70 -23.87 -22.68
CA ALA A 292 10.56 -23.85 -23.85
C ALA A 292 10.72 -25.24 -24.47
N ALA A 293 11.09 -26.24 -23.66
CA ALA A 293 11.28 -27.62 -24.10
C ALA A 293 9.97 -28.28 -24.55
N GLY A 294 8.85 -27.88 -23.95
CA GLY A 294 7.51 -28.39 -24.22
C GLY A 294 6.69 -27.52 -25.17
N VAL A 295 7.29 -26.56 -25.89
CA VAL A 295 6.54 -25.54 -26.65
C VAL A 295 5.62 -26.14 -27.73
N GLY A 296 5.97 -27.33 -28.25
CA GLY A 296 5.15 -28.05 -29.23
C GLY A 296 3.95 -28.80 -28.62
N SER A 297 3.80 -28.82 -27.30
CA SER A 297 2.69 -29.46 -26.58
C SER A 297 1.85 -28.40 -25.86
N PRO A 298 0.68 -28.02 -26.40
CA PRO A 298 -0.20 -27.04 -25.77
C PRO A 298 -0.50 -27.34 -24.30
N ALA A 299 -0.71 -28.62 -23.96
CA ALA A 299 -0.97 -29.04 -22.60
C ALA A 299 0.18 -28.72 -21.63
N VAL A 300 1.43 -28.90 -22.06
CA VAL A 300 2.61 -28.57 -21.24
C VAL A 300 2.68 -27.07 -21.00
N VAL A 301 2.50 -26.27 -22.05
CA VAL A 301 2.50 -24.80 -21.95
C VAL A 301 1.39 -24.32 -21.01
N ILE A 302 0.16 -24.81 -21.18
CA ILE A 302 -1.00 -24.42 -20.36
C ILE A 302 -0.73 -24.70 -18.87
N VAL A 303 -0.32 -25.93 -18.54
CA VAL A 303 -0.07 -26.34 -17.15
C VAL A 303 1.07 -25.54 -16.56
N ALA A 304 2.18 -25.38 -17.29
CA ALA A 304 3.34 -24.65 -16.80
C ALA A 304 3.05 -23.15 -16.59
N VAL A 305 2.24 -22.53 -17.47
CA VAL A 305 1.80 -21.15 -17.31
C VAL A 305 0.89 -20.99 -16.10
N ILE A 306 -0.07 -21.89 -15.87
CA ILE A 306 -0.91 -21.82 -14.67
C ILE A 306 -0.02 -21.95 -13.42
N VAL A 307 0.84 -22.98 -13.37
CA VAL A 307 1.75 -23.24 -12.24
C VAL A 307 2.70 -22.06 -11.98
N SER A 308 3.15 -21.35 -13.01
CA SER A 308 4.02 -20.18 -12.85
C SER A 308 3.36 -19.09 -12.00
N GLY A 309 2.03 -19.02 -11.97
CA GLY A 309 1.25 -18.07 -11.18
C GLY A 309 1.57 -18.15 -9.69
N ALA A 310 1.77 -19.36 -9.16
CA ALA A 310 2.16 -19.56 -7.76
C ALA A 310 3.49 -18.86 -7.44
N PHE A 311 4.50 -19.09 -8.27
CA PHE A 311 5.83 -18.52 -8.08
C PHE A 311 5.88 -17.01 -8.37
N ILE A 312 5.13 -16.54 -9.37
CA ILE A 312 4.98 -15.10 -9.68
C ILE A 312 4.32 -14.36 -8.50
N GLY A 313 3.30 -14.95 -7.88
CA GLY A 313 2.64 -14.40 -6.68
C GLY A 313 3.60 -14.20 -5.52
N ILE A 314 4.42 -15.22 -5.23
CA ILE A 314 5.50 -15.11 -4.22
C ILE A 314 6.48 -14.00 -4.61
N ASN A 315 6.97 -14.01 -5.85
CA ASN A 315 8.01 -13.08 -6.28
C ASN A 315 7.56 -11.61 -6.20
N ASN A 316 6.35 -11.31 -6.68
CA ASN A 316 5.82 -9.94 -6.72
C ASN A 316 5.71 -9.36 -5.31
N THR A 317 5.19 -10.15 -4.37
CA THR A 317 5.01 -9.73 -2.97
C THR A 317 6.34 -9.45 -2.31
N LEU A 318 7.24 -10.45 -2.33
CA LEU A 318 8.51 -10.38 -1.62
C LEU A 318 9.48 -9.37 -2.24
N THR A 319 9.50 -9.24 -3.58
CA THR A 319 10.37 -8.26 -4.25
C THR A 319 9.95 -6.84 -3.90
N THR A 320 8.66 -6.55 -3.94
CA THR A 320 8.15 -5.21 -3.63
C THR A 320 8.46 -4.84 -2.18
N GLN A 321 8.22 -5.76 -1.23
CA GLN A 321 8.59 -5.57 0.17
C GLN A 321 10.09 -5.36 0.36
N ALA A 322 10.92 -6.23 -0.24
CA ALA A 322 12.37 -6.14 -0.13
C ALA A 322 12.91 -4.79 -0.63
N VAL A 323 12.38 -4.26 -1.73
CA VAL A 323 12.74 -2.94 -2.27
C VAL A 323 12.42 -1.84 -1.29
N MET A 324 11.21 -1.86 -0.70
CA MET A 324 10.79 -0.85 0.26
C MET A 324 11.63 -0.89 1.54
N LEU A 325 12.03 -2.09 1.98
CA LEU A 325 12.89 -2.28 3.16
C LEU A 325 14.31 -1.74 2.95
N VAL A 326 14.93 -1.97 1.79
CA VAL A 326 16.32 -1.55 1.54
C VAL A 326 16.47 -0.12 1.02
N SER A 327 15.36 0.57 0.77
CA SER A 327 15.37 1.91 0.20
C SER A 327 15.60 2.99 1.28
N PRO A 328 16.65 3.81 1.17
CA PRO A 328 16.93 4.88 2.13
C PRO A 328 16.17 6.18 1.82
N VAL A 329 15.29 6.17 0.81
CA VAL A 329 14.47 7.32 0.40
C VAL A 329 13.01 7.06 0.72
N GLU A 330 12.22 8.13 0.72
CA GLU A 330 10.76 8.08 0.90
C GLU A 330 10.11 7.03 -0.02
N ARG A 331 9.14 6.28 0.51
CA ARG A 331 8.47 5.18 -0.19
C ARG A 331 7.90 5.57 -1.57
N PRO A 332 7.26 6.74 -1.77
CA PRO A 332 6.79 7.14 -3.10
C PRO A 332 7.93 7.31 -4.13
N VAL A 333 9.08 7.84 -3.70
CA VAL A 333 10.27 8.00 -4.54
C VAL A 333 10.89 6.64 -4.85
N ALA A 334 10.99 5.77 -3.84
CA ALA A 334 11.48 4.40 -3.99
C ALA A 334 10.62 3.60 -4.97
N SER A 335 9.29 3.65 -4.78
CA SER A 335 8.29 2.96 -5.60
C SER A 335 8.33 3.44 -7.05
N SER A 336 8.46 4.76 -7.28
CA SER A 336 8.58 5.32 -8.63
C SER A 336 9.89 4.90 -9.32
N ALA A 337 11.01 4.92 -8.61
CA ALA A 337 12.32 4.52 -9.13
C ALA A 337 12.36 3.02 -9.47
N TYR A 338 11.88 2.20 -8.54
CA TYR A 338 11.72 0.77 -8.71
C TYR A 338 10.77 0.44 -9.87
N GLY A 339 9.58 1.05 -9.88
CA GLY A 339 8.57 0.88 -10.91
C GLY A 339 9.11 1.21 -12.30
N PHE A 340 9.84 2.33 -12.44
CA PHE A 340 10.49 2.69 -13.70
C PHE A 340 11.42 1.58 -14.21
N VAL A 341 12.37 1.14 -13.38
CA VAL A 341 13.35 0.10 -13.78
C VAL A 341 12.65 -1.22 -14.11
N ARG A 342 11.69 -1.61 -13.27
CA ARG A 342 10.89 -2.83 -13.41
C ARG A 342 10.09 -2.86 -14.72
N PHE A 343 9.33 -1.80 -15.00
CA PHE A 343 8.45 -1.74 -16.15
C PHE A 343 9.18 -1.53 -17.47
N ILE A 344 10.37 -0.92 -17.47
CA ILE A 344 11.24 -0.91 -18.66
C ILE A 344 11.62 -2.33 -19.07
N GLY A 345 12.02 -3.18 -18.11
CA GLY A 345 12.28 -4.60 -18.37
C GLY A 345 11.05 -5.32 -18.93
N GLY A 346 9.91 -5.14 -18.28
CA GLY A 346 8.64 -5.74 -18.72
C GLY A 346 8.14 -5.25 -20.08
N GLY A 347 8.40 -3.99 -20.42
CA GLY A 347 8.00 -3.41 -21.69
C GLY A 347 8.87 -3.87 -22.86
N LEU A 348 10.18 -3.96 -22.68
CA LEU A 348 11.09 -4.40 -23.75
C LEU A 348 10.97 -5.90 -24.05
N ALA A 349 10.66 -6.71 -23.03
CA ALA A 349 10.72 -8.16 -23.13
C ALA A 349 9.78 -8.79 -24.18
N PRO A 350 8.46 -8.48 -24.25
CA PRO A 350 7.56 -9.06 -25.26
C PRO A 350 7.98 -8.79 -26.70
N TYR A 351 8.52 -7.59 -26.97
CA TYR A 351 8.97 -7.22 -28.30
C TYR A 351 10.25 -7.97 -28.69
N VAL A 352 11.23 -8.05 -27.77
CA VAL A 352 12.46 -8.82 -28.00
C VAL A 352 12.13 -10.31 -28.16
N ALA A 353 11.23 -10.84 -27.32
CA ALA A 353 10.71 -12.20 -27.42
C ALA A 353 10.08 -12.46 -28.80
N GLY A 354 9.19 -11.57 -29.26
CA GLY A 354 8.58 -11.69 -30.58
C GLY A 354 9.61 -11.66 -31.71
N LYS A 355 10.58 -10.74 -31.67
CA LYS A 355 11.66 -10.67 -32.67
C LYS A 355 12.54 -11.91 -32.69
N LEU A 356 12.82 -12.48 -31.51
CA LEU A 356 13.62 -13.69 -31.39
C LEU A 356 12.86 -14.88 -31.98
N ALA A 357 11.57 -15.00 -31.69
CA ALA A 357 10.73 -16.05 -32.25
C ALA A 357 10.56 -15.92 -33.77
N ASP A 358 10.38 -14.70 -34.29
CA ASP A 358 10.31 -14.44 -35.74
C ASP A 358 11.60 -14.88 -36.46
N ALA A 359 12.76 -14.76 -35.79
CA ALA A 359 14.06 -15.10 -36.34
C ALA A 359 14.49 -16.55 -36.11
N THR A 360 13.86 -17.24 -35.17
CA THR A 360 14.22 -18.60 -34.74
C THR A 360 12.97 -19.48 -34.67
N ASP A 361 12.50 -19.80 -33.46
CA ASP A 361 11.29 -20.56 -33.20
C ASP A 361 10.65 -20.14 -31.86
N LEU A 362 9.46 -20.69 -31.56
CA LEU A 362 8.68 -20.29 -30.39
C LEU A 362 9.36 -20.64 -29.05
N SER A 363 10.31 -21.58 -28.99
CA SER A 363 10.97 -22.01 -27.74
C SER A 363 12.02 -21.02 -27.23
N VAL A 364 12.76 -20.36 -28.12
CA VAL A 364 13.93 -19.53 -27.79
C VAL A 364 13.58 -18.35 -26.87
N PRO A 365 12.45 -17.62 -27.05
CA PRO A 365 12.04 -16.60 -26.10
C PRO A 365 11.87 -17.15 -24.68
N PHE A 366 11.32 -18.35 -24.53
CA PHE A 366 11.12 -18.95 -23.22
C PHE A 366 12.45 -19.35 -22.56
N TYR A 367 13.43 -19.83 -23.34
CA TYR A 367 14.79 -20.04 -22.84
C TYR A 367 15.48 -18.74 -22.41
N LEU A 368 15.31 -17.65 -23.16
CA LEU A 368 15.80 -16.33 -22.75
C LEU A 368 15.14 -15.89 -21.44
N GLY A 369 13.82 -16.06 -21.30
CA GLY A 369 13.12 -15.79 -20.05
C GLY A 369 13.67 -16.61 -18.87
N ALA A 370 13.92 -17.90 -19.06
CA ALA A 370 14.58 -18.75 -18.06
C ALA A 370 15.96 -18.21 -17.67
N ALA A 371 16.78 -17.84 -18.66
CA ALA A 371 18.10 -17.26 -18.44
C ALA A 371 18.02 -15.95 -17.63
N THR A 372 17.04 -15.09 -17.90
CA THR A 372 16.86 -13.84 -17.12
C THR A 372 16.51 -14.10 -15.66
N PHE A 373 15.69 -15.11 -15.35
CA PHE A 373 15.43 -15.51 -13.96
C PHE A 373 16.68 -16.03 -13.26
N LEU A 374 17.50 -16.83 -13.95
CA LEU A 374 18.77 -17.32 -13.41
C LEU A 374 19.80 -16.20 -13.23
N LEU A 375 19.84 -15.21 -14.12
CA LEU A 375 20.68 -14.01 -13.99
C LEU A 375 20.23 -13.09 -12.84
N ALA A 376 18.96 -13.11 -12.46
CA ALA A 376 18.46 -12.35 -11.32
C ALA A 376 19.03 -12.86 -9.98
N ILE A 377 19.40 -14.15 -9.89
CA ILE A 377 19.97 -14.79 -8.69
C ILE A 377 21.32 -14.16 -8.27
N PRO A 378 22.36 -14.08 -9.11
CA PRO A 378 23.62 -13.44 -8.72
C PRO A 378 23.45 -11.93 -8.45
N VAL A 379 22.51 -11.25 -9.10
CA VAL A 379 22.18 -9.85 -8.78
C VAL A 379 21.61 -9.76 -7.36
N LEU A 380 20.64 -10.60 -7.02
CA LEU A 380 20.10 -10.68 -5.65
C LEU A 380 21.19 -11.05 -4.63
N ALA A 381 22.10 -11.96 -4.99
CA ALA A 381 23.26 -12.32 -4.16
C ALA A 381 24.17 -11.15 -3.85
N SER A 382 24.37 -10.23 -4.80
CA SER A 382 25.15 -9.00 -4.57
C SER A 382 24.49 -8.04 -3.56
N GLY A 383 23.17 -8.14 -3.37
CA GLY A 383 22.36 -7.33 -2.44
C GLY A 383 21.96 -8.05 -1.15
N HIS A 384 22.24 -9.34 -1.01
CA HIS A 384 21.77 -10.19 0.08
C HIS A 384 22.08 -9.61 1.48
N ARG A 385 23.32 -9.13 1.68
CA ARG A 385 23.73 -8.54 2.96
C ARG A 385 23.00 -7.24 3.28
N LEU A 386 22.58 -6.49 2.27
CA LEU A 386 21.81 -5.25 2.48
C LEU A 386 20.38 -5.60 2.90
N LEU A 387 19.78 -6.59 2.26
CA LEU A 387 18.44 -7.07 2.60
C LEU A 387 18.40 -7.67 4.01
N GLY A 388 19.34 -8.56 4.35
CA GLY A 388 19.38 -9.16 5.69
C GLY A 388 19.68 -8.16 6.82
N ARG A 389 20.38 -7.05 6.54
CA ARG A 389 20.54 -5.95 7.50
C ARG A 389 19.26 -5.15 7.67
N ALA A 390 18.58 -4.84 6.56
CA ALA A 390 17.31 -4.11 6.59
C ALA A 390 16.20 -4.90 7.29
N GLU A 391 16.14 -6.22 7.08
CA GLU A 391 15.22 -7.11 7.80
C GLU A 391 15.51 -7.13 9.30
N ARG A 392 16.78 -7.30 9.71
CA ARG A 392 17.15 -7.24 11.14
C ARG A 392 16.84 -5.89 11.75
N GLN A 393 17.08 -4.79 11.05
CA GLN A 393 16.70 -3.44 11.53
C GLN A 393 15.19 -3.22 11.57
N ALA A 394 14.41 -3.93 10.76
CA ALA A 394 12.95 -3.89 10.83
C ALA A 394 12.42 -4.73 12.00
N ASP A 395 13.06 -5.85 12.30
CA ASP A 395 12.75 -6.72 13.45
C ASP A 395 13.27 -6.16 14.79
N GLU A 396 14.43 -5.50 14.77
CA GLU A 396 15.05 -4.76 15.89
C GLU A 396 14.53 -3.32 16.00
N GLY A 397 13.80 -2.86 14.98
CA GLY A 397 13.15 -1.56 14.95
C GLY A 397 12.17 -1.46 16.10
N GLU A 398 12.16 -0.29 16.73
CA GLU A 398 11.33 0.07 17.89
C GLU A 398 9.94 -0.58 17.77
N PRO A 399 9.51 -1.39 18.77
CA PRO A 399 8.33 -2.21 18.64
C PRO A 399 7.19 -1.37 18.08
N VAL A 400 6.50 -1.87 17.07
CA VAL A 400 5.34 -1.22 16.43
C VAL A 400 4.12 -1.17 17.38
N GLY A 401 4.37 -1.31 18.68
CA GLY A 401 3.45 -1.05 19.77
C GLY A 401 3.79 0.26 20.45
N PRO A 402 2.79 0.94 21.04
CA PRO A 402 3.02 2.16 21.80
C PRO A 402 4.06 1.96 22.91
N THR A 403 5.09 2.81 22.93
CA THR A 403 6.18 2.78 23.92
C THR A 403 6.08 4.00 24.84
N LEU A 404 6.31 3.78 26.13
CA LEU A 404 6.41 4.84 27.13
C LEU A 404 7.88 5.13 27.42
N THR A 405 8.31 6.35 27.13
CA THR A 405 9.67 6.83 27.44
C THR A 405 9.60 7.83 28.59
N GLN A 406 10.32 7.55 29.67
CA GLN A 406 10.34 8.43 30.83
C GLN A 406 11.11 9.73 30.55
N VAL A 407 10.57 10.84 31.04
CA VAL A 407 11.20 12.17 30.97
C VAL A 407 11.37 12.71 32.38
N GLY A 408 12.62 12.95 32.78
CA GLY A 408 12.97 13.42 34.13
C GLY A 408 13.19 12.29 35.13
N THR A 409 13.24 12.63 36.42
CA THR A 409 13.50 11.70 37.51
C THR A 409 12.30 10.76 37.75
N PRO A 410 12.53 9.46 37.98
CA PRO A 410 11.44 8.53 38.32
C PRO A 410 10.75 8.94 39.62
N ALA A 411 9.47 8.63 39.74
CA ALA A 411 8.75 8.82 41.01
C ALA A 411 9.42 7.95 42.09
N PRO A 412 9.56 8.46 43.33
CA PRO A 412 9.85 7.60 44.46
C PRO A 412 8.76 6.52 44.58
N ALA A 413 9.14 5.28 44.89
CA ALA A 413 8.18 4.21 45.16
C ALA A 413 7.20 4.65 46.27
N GLY A 414 5.90 4.66 45.97
CA GLY A 414 4.90 5.29 46.82
C GLY A 414 3.46 5.09 46.32
N ARG A 415 2.56 5.99 46.73
CA ARG A 415 1.12 5.94 46.41
C ARG A 415 0.86 5.96 44.89
N PRO A 416 -0.22 5.30 44.43
CA PRO A 416 -0.57 5.25 43.00
C PRO A 416 -0.80 6.67 42.44
N PRO A 417 -0.23 6.98 41.25
CA PRO A 417 -0.35 8.30 40.65
C PRO A 417 -1.73 8.53 40.04
N LEU A 418 -2.11 9.79 39.94
CA LEU A 418 -3.14 10.25 38.99
C LEU A 418 -2.43 10.51 37.66
N ILE A 419 -2.90 9.90 36.58
CA ILE A 419 -2.31 10.07 35.26
C ILE A 419 -3.06 11.17 34.52
N VAL A 420 -2.35 12.11 33.90
CA VAL A 420 -2.93 13.08 32.96
C VAL A 420 -2.33 12.87 31.57
N ALA A 421 -3.17 12.65 30.57
CA ALA A 421 -2.74 12.52 29.19
C ALA A 421 -3.03 13.79 28.38
N VAL A 422 -1.98 14.38 27.83
CA VAL A 422 -2.04 15.57 26.96
C VAL A 422 -1.29 15.34 25.66
N ALA A 423 -1.54 16.19 24.68
CA ALA A 423 -0.83 16.20 23.40
C ALA A 423 -0.38 17.66 23.12
N ALA A 424 0.32 17.90 22.02
CA ALA A 424 0.69 19.26 21.63
C ALA A 424 -0.53 20.10 21.17
N TYR A 425 -1.09 20.88 22.09
CA TYR A 425 -2.11 21.90 21.81
C TYR A 425 -2.08 23.02 22.86
N ASP A 426 -2.66 24.18 22.52
CA ASP A 426 -2.53 25.42 23.30
C ASP A 426 -3.05 25.28 24.75
N ASP A 427 -4.11 24.50 24.96
CA ASP A 427 -4.74 24.30 26.28
C ASP A 427 -4.10 23.19 27.13
N ALA A 428 -3.07 22.48 26.63
CA ALA A 428 -2.47 21.36 27.35
C ALA A 428 -1.94 21.75 28.74
N ALA A 429 -1.43 22.99 28.87
CA ALA A 429 -0.96 23.52 30.15
C ALA A 429 -2.09 23.65 31.18
N ALA A 430 -3.25 24.14 30.76
CA ALA A 430 -4.41 24.33 31.63
C ALA A 430 -5.02 23.00 32.07
N VAL A 431 -5.07 22.01 31.16
CA VAL A 431 -5.51 20.64 31.48
C VAL A 431 -4.59 19.97 32.51
N VAL A 432 -3.28 20.11 32.36
CA VAL A 432 -2.30 19.59 33.34
C VAL A 432 -2.48 20.28 34.68
N ASP A 433 -2.68 21.60 34.69
CA ASP A 433 -2.91 22.36 35.93
C ASP A 433 -4.19 21.93 36.66
N ALA A 434 -5.29 21.69 35.92
CA ALA A 434 -6.54 21.20 36.48
C ALA A 434 -6.41 19.76 37.01
N ALA A 435 -5.70 18.88 36.29
CA ALA A 435 -5.40 17.53 36.78
C ALA A 435 -4.49 17.56 38.03
N ALA A 436 -3.61 18.55 38.15
CA ALA A 436 -2.76 18.71 39.32
C ALA A 436 -3.56 19.10 40.58
N LEU A 437 -4.65 19.87 40.43
CA LEU A 437 -5.59 20.14 41.53
C LEU A 437 -6.29 18.85 41.98
N LEU A 438 -6.75 18.03 41.03
CA LEU A 438 -7.35 16.72 41.33
C LEU A 438 -6.37 15.78 42.05
N ALA A 439 -5.12 15.74 41.61
CA ALA A 439 -4.08 14.95 42.24
C ALA A 439 -3.81 15.43 43.69
N ARG A 440 -3.80 16.76 43.91
CA ARG A 440 -3.64 17.37 45.24
C ARG A 440 -4.79 17.00 46.17
N ASP A 441 -6.03 17.10 45.70
CA ASP A 441 -7.22 16.79 46.49
C ASP A 441 -7.32 15.29 46.82
N ALA A 442 -6.86 14.43 45.91
CA ALA A 442 -6.74 12.99 46.13
C ALA A 442 -5.52 12.59 47.00
N GLY A 443 -4.58 13.51 47.24
CA GLY A 443 -3.32 13.22 47.93
C GLY A 443 -2.42 12.24 47.18
N SER A 444 -2.49 12.24 45.85
CA SER A 444 -1.74 11.38 44.92
C SER A 444 -0.69 12.19 44.14
N PRO A 445 0.46 11.59 43.77
CA PRO A 445 1.38 12.22 42.83
C PRO A 445 0.75 12.30 41.43
N LEU A 446 1.19 13.25 40.61
CA LEU A 446 0.71 13.41 39.23
C LEU A 446 1.71 12.81 38.24
N GLU A 447 1.25 12.04 37.27
CA GLU A 447 2.06 11.62 36.14
C GLU A 447 1.55 12.26 34.85
N VAL A 448 2.41 13.04 34.18
CA VAL A 448 2.10 13.70 32.91
C VAL A 448 2.56 12.81 31.76
N VAL A 449 1.61 12.28 31.01
CA VAL A 449 1.86 11.48 29.80
C VAL A 449 1.59 12.34 28.57
N HIS A 450 2.64 12.66 27.83
CA HIS A 450 2.52 13.37 26.55
C HIS A 450 2.38 12.37 25.42
N VAL A 451 1.22 12.37 24.76
CA VAL A 451 0.91 11.49 23.64
C VAL A 451 1.53 12.08 22.38
N HIS A 452 2.68 11.54 22.00
CA HIS A 452 3.36 11.92 20.75
C HIS A 452 2.62 11.26 19.58
N GLN A 453 1.86 12.07 18.85
CA GLN A 453 1.12 11.62 17.68
C GLN A 453 2.00 11.72 16.44
N THR A 454 2.27 10.58 15.79
CA THR A 454 2.67 10.62 14.38
C THR A 454 1.42 10.70 13.52
N ALA A 455 1.21 11.85 12.87
CA ALA A 455 0.14 11.98 11.89
C ALA A 455 0.60 11.30 10.59
N VAL A 456 -0.13 10.28 10.17
CA VAL A 456 0.09 9.66 8.85
C VAL A 456 -0.57 10.55 7.81
N VAL A 457 0.23 11.32 7.07
CA VAL A 457 -0.23 12.07 5.90
C VAL A 457 0.37 11.40 4.67
N GLU A 458 -0.51 10.88 3.81
CA GLU A 458 -0.24 10.29 2.48
C GLU A 458 0.61 9.00 2.44
N GLU A 459 1.65 8.88 3.28
CA GLU A 459 2.48 7.69 3.62
C GLU A 459 3.74 8.10 4.44
N GLN A 460 3.84 9.36 4.88
CA GLN A 460 4.89 9.84 5.77
C GLN A 460 4.35 9.93 7.20
N ALA A 461 5.13 9.43 8.18
CA ALA A 461 5.02 9.90 9.55
C ALA A 461 5.45 11.37 9.52
N VAL A 462 4.48 12.28 9.43
CA VAL A 462 4.76 13.68 9.66
C VAL A 462 4.59 13.87 11.16
N ASP A 463 5.73 13.98 11.83
CA ASP A 463 5.81 14.51 13.19
C ASP A 463 5.07 15.85 13.21
N THR A 464 3.91 15.93 13.86
CA THR A 464 3.30 17.23 14.22
C THR A 464 4.20 17.98 15.20
N GLU A 465 5.05 17.24 15.91
CA GLU A 465 6.15 17.68 16.77
C GLU A 465 7.26 16.62 16.74
N THR A 466 8.53 17.00 16.83
CA THR A 466 9.64 16.06 16.98
C THR A 466 9.66 15.47 18.40
N PHE A 467 10.28 14.30 18.60
CA PHE A 467 10.47 13.73 19.94
C PHE A 467 11.17 14.69 20.92
N ASP A 468 12.08 15.52 20.41
CA ASP A 468 12.74 16.58 21.19
C ASP A 468 11.77 17.68 21.63
N GLN A 469 10.80 18.05 20.79
CA GLN A 469 9.75 19.00 21.13
C GLN A 469 8.78 18.40 22.16
N ALA A 470 8.38 17.15 22.02
CA ALA A 470 7.56 16.43 23.02
C ALA A 470 8.28 16.36 24.38
N ARG A 471 9.58 16.03 24.38
CA ARG A 471 10.41 16.01 25.58
C ARG A 471 10.55 17.39 26.23
N ALA A 472 10.73 18.45 25.43
CA ALA A 472 10.77 19.81 25.93
C ALA A 472 9.42 20.25 26.52
N ALA A 473 8.30 19.84 25.93
CA ALA A 473 6.96 20.10 26.45
C ALA A 473 6.76 19.43 27.82
N VAL A 474 7.05 18.13 27.95
CA VAL A 474 6.97 17.42 29.23
C VAL A 474 7.85 18.07 30.29
N ALA A 475 9.10 18.40 29.95
CA ALA A 475 10.01 19.10 30.86
C ALA A 475 9.45 20.46 31.32
N ALA A 476 8.80 21.21 30.43
CA ALA A 476 8.14 22.48 30.77
C ALA A 476 6.95 22.27 31.73
N HIS A 477 6.12 21.23 31.52
CA HIS A 477 5.04 20.87 32.45
C HIS A 477 5.60 20.54 33.85
N LEU A 478 6.62 19.69 33.92
CA LEU A 478 7.26 19.29 35.18
C LEU A 478 7.88 20.49 35.91
N GLY A 479 8.53 21.41 35.19
CA GLY A 479 9.09 22.63 35.77
C GLY A 479 8.00 23.52 36.40
N ARG A 480 6.86 23.69 35.71
CA ARG A 480 5.72 24.47 36.23
C ARG A 480 5.08 23.82 37.47
N LEU A 481 4.89 22.50 37.46
CA LEU A 481 4.33 21.77 38.60
C LEU A 481 5.26 21.82 39.81
N THR A 482 6.57 21.68 39.59
CA THR A 482 7.59 21.80 40.65
C THR A 482 7.58 23.19 41.29
N ALA A 483 7.45 24.26 40.49
CA ALA A 483 7.35 25.63 41.00
C ALA A 483 6.10 25.87 41.88
N ARG A 484 5.08 25.03 41.75
CA ARG A 484 3.85 25.03 42.57
C ARG A 484 3.88 24.02 43.72
N GLY A 485 5.02 23.34 43.94
CA GLY A 485 5.18 22.35 45.00
C GLY A 485 4.46 21.02 44.75
N ILE A 486 4.12 20.70 43.50
CA ILE A 486 3.42 19.46 43.13
C ILE A 486 4.43 18.43 42.64
N THR A 487 4.46 17.27 43.30
CA THR A 487 5.30 16.13 42.89
C THR A 487 4.75 15.50 41.62
N ALA A 488 5.53 15.55 40.53
CA ALA A 488 5.11 14.97 39.26
C ALA A 488 6.22 14.24 38.49
N THR A 489 5.82 13.21 37.72
CA THR A 489 6.66 12.50 36.75
C THR A 489 6.21 12.75 35.32
N GLY A 490 7.12 12.58 34.37
CA GLY A 490 6.84 12.75 32.95
C GLY A 490 7.08 11.47 32.16
N GLN A 491 6.18 11.18 31.23
CA GLN A 491 6.37 10.13 30.22
C GLN A 491 5.94 10.63 28.84
N ILE A 492 6.54 10.07 27.80
CA ILE A 492 6.13 10.26 26.40
C ILE A 492 5.57 8.93 25.92
N LEU A 493 4.31 8.93 25.48
CA LEU A 493 3.69 7.80 24.82
C LEU A 493 3.86 7.98 23.31
N GLY A 494 4.80 7.24 22.72
CA GLY A 494 4.95 7.16 21.27
C GLY A 494 3.86 6.28 20.68
N SER A 495 3.15 6.74 19.65
CA SER A 495 2.16 5.92 18.94
C SER A 495 2.24 6.13 17.43
N VAL A 496 2.25 5.02 16.69
CA VAL A 496 2.24 4.99 15.22
C VAL A 496 0.84 4.61 14.71
N GLY A 497 0.13 5.57 14.12
CA GLY A 497 -1.02 5.33 13.23
C GLY A 497 -2.34 4.82 13.83
N ASP A 498 -2.35 4.17 15.00
CA ASP A 498 -3.58 3.68 15.68
C ASP A 498 -3.80 4.41 17.02
N HIS A 499 -4.71 5.39 17.00
CA HIS A 499 -5.11 6.15 18.20
C HIS A 499 -5.75 5.26 19.28
N ALA A 500 -6.46 4.20 18.90
CA ALA A 500 -7.04 3.26 19.85
C ALA A 500 -5.97 2.40 20.52
N ALA A 501 -4.89 2.04 19.80
CA ALA A 501 -3.75 1.34 20.38
C ALA A 501 -3.05 2.19 21.44
N ALA A 502 -2.84 3.49 21.18
CA ALA A 502 -2.32 4.41 22.19
C ALA A 502 -3.21 4.48 23.44
N GLY A 503 -4.54 4.56 23.26
CA GLY A 503 -5.48 4.57 24.39
C GLY A 503 -5.41 3.28 25.22
N ARG A 504 -5.34 2.11 24.57
CA ARG A 504 -5.19 0.82 25.27
C ARG A 504 -3.86 0.68 26.00
N ALA A 505 -2.77 1.22 25.44
CA ALA A 505 -1.47 1.17 26.10
C ALA A 505 -1.37 2.10 27.30
N LEU A 506 -2.00 3.28 27.22
CA LEU A 506 -2.13 4.12 28.39
C LEU A 506 -3.01 3.44 29.47
N ALA A 507 -4.07 2.74 29.07
CA ALA A 507 -4.89 1.95 30.00
C ALA A 507 -4.09 0.82 30.68
N GLN A 508 -3.26 0.11 29.91
CA GLN A 508 -2.37 -0.92 30.45
C GLN A 508 -1.37 -0.32 31.44
N HIS A 509 -0.75 0.80 31.08
CA HIS A 509 0.16 1.50 31.98
C HIS A 509 -0.53 1.97 33.26
N ALA A 510 -1.75 2.51 33.15
CA ALA A 510 -2.58 2.86 34.29
C ALA A 510 -2.86 1.65 35.20
N ALA A 511 -3.02 0.45 34.64
CA ALA A 511 -3.14 -0.79 35.42
C ALA A 511 -1.82 -1.17 36.10
N ASP A 512 -0.70 -1.06 35.39
CA ASP A 512 0.62 -1.41 35.89
C ASP A 512 1.05 -0.53 37.07
N VAL A 513 0.72 0.77 37.03
CA VAL A 513 0.98 1.72 38.14
C VAL A 513 -0.19 1.85 39.13
N GLN A 514 -1.25 1.05 38.95
CA GLN A 514 -2.46 1.04 39.79
C GLN A 514 -3.14 2.42 39.93
N ALA A 515 -3.12 3.22 38.86
CA ALA A 515 -3.74 4.53 38.83
C ALA A 515 -5.27 4.43 38.96
N ALA A 516 -5.83 5.05 40.00
CA ALA A 516 -7.27 5.08 40.25
C ALA A 516 -8.02 6.04 39.31
N THR A 517 -7.31 7.03 38.76
CA THR A 517 -7.90 8.08 37.91
C THR A 517 -6.98 8.43 36.75
N VAL A 518 -7.54 8.51 35.55
CA VAL A 518 -6.86 8.98 34.34
C VAL A 518 -7.60 10.21 33.80
N ALA A 519 -6.96 11.37 33.88
CA ALA A 519 -7.47 12.63 33.36
C ALA A 519 -7.07 12.83 31.89
N ILE A 520 -8.01 13.26 31.07
CA ILE A 520 -7.77 13.59 29.65
C ILE A 520 -8.40 14.94 29.29
N GLY A 521 -7.72 15.71 28.44
CA GLY A 521 -8.25 16.97 27.91
C GLY A 521 -9.13 16.80 26.66
N ARG A 522 -9.57 17.93 26.08
CA ARG A 522 -10.26 17.92 24.78
C ARG A 522 -9.31 17.56 23.65
N SER A 523 -9.84 16.89 22.63
CA SER A 523 -9.09 16.56 21.42
C SER A 523 -8.95 17.80 20.52
N PRO A 524 -7.76 18.09 19.97
CA PRO A 524 -7.56 19.17 19.01
C PRO A 524 -8.30 18.93 17.67
N ARG A 525 -8.78 17.71 17.43
CA ARG A 525 -9.57 17.34 16.23
C ARG A 525 -11.07 17.61 16.40
N GLY A 526 -11.46 18.24 17.51
CA GLY A 526 -12.84 18.53 17.84
C GLY A 526 -13.57 17.37 18.54
N PRO A 527 -14.75 17.65 19.10
CA PRO A 527 -15.49 16.70 19.94
C PRO A 527 -15.93 15.45 19.17
N PHE A 528 -16.30 15.59 17.89
CA PHE A 528 -16.72 14.45 17.06
C PHE A 528 -15.60 13.39 16.95
N ALA A 529 -14.37 13.81 16.64
CA ALA A 529 -13.21 12.90 16.54
C ALA A 529 -12.71 12.38 17.90
N GLN A 530 -13.06 13.05 19.00
CA GLN A 530 -12.70 12.62 20.34
C GLN A 530 -13.52 11.40 20.79
N PHE A 531 -14.80 11.33 20.41
CA PHE A 531 -15.72 10.32 20.93
C PHE A 531 -16.13 9.26 19.90
N THR A 532 -15.69 9.36 18.64
CA THR A 532 -15.90 8.30 17.63
C THR A 532 -15.29 6.96 18.06
N ASP A 533 -15.92 5.87 17.61
CA ASP A 533 -15.37 4.52 17.78
C ASP A 533 -13.96 4.42 17.17
N GLY A 534 -13.00 3.94 17.96
CA GLY A 534 -11.58 3.90 17.59
C GLY A 534 -10.76 5.15 17.95
N SER A 535 -11.34 6.12 18.67
CA SER A 535 -10.57 7.22 19.24
C SER A 535 -9.72 6.78 20.43
N PHE A 536 -8.71 7.60 20.75
CA PHE A 536 -7.90 7.43 21.96
C PHE A 536 -8.74 7.45 23.24
N THR A 537 -9.64 8.43 23.36
CA THR A 537 -10.50 8.63 24.54
C THR A 537 -11.45 7.46 24.75
N THR A 538 -12.10 6.97 23.69
CA THR A 538 -13.04 5.86 23.79
C THR A 538 -12.31 4.56 24.13
N ALA A 539 -11.17 4.28 23.50
CA ALA A 539 -10.35 3.10 23.80
C ALA A 539 -9.82 3.10 25.25
N LEU A 540 -9.37 4.26 25.74
CA LEU A 540 -8.91 4.44 27.12
C LEU A 540 -10.05 4.25 28.11
N ALA A 541 -11.21 4.87 27.89
CA ALA A 541 -12.36 4.77 28.77
C ALA A 541 -12.92 3.34 28.89
N HIS A 542 -12.81 2.53 27.84
CA HIS A 542 -13.19 1.12 27.89
C HIS A 542 -12.16 0.20 28.56
N ALA A 543 -10.87 0.50 28.42
CA ALA A 543 -9.80 -0.39 28.86
C ALA A 543 -9.19 -0.03 30.22
N ALA A 544 -9.34 1.22 30.69
CA ALA A 544 -8.73 1.67 31.92
C ALA A 544 -9.36 0.96 33.14
N PRO A 545 -8.54 0.51 34.12
CA PRO A 545 -9.04 -0.13 35.33
C PRO A 545 -9.67 0.86 36.33
N GLY A 546 -9.40 2.16 36.17
CA GLY A 546 -9.87 3.24 37.03
C GLY A 546 -10.86 4.18 36.33
N THR A 547 -11.18 5.30 36.99
CA THR A 547 -12.10 6.28 36.43
C THR A 547 -11.37 7.15 35.41
N VAL A 548 -11.87 7.21 34.17
CA VAL A 548 -11.38 8.16 33.17
C VAL A 548 -12.21 9.44 33.27
N VAL A 549 -11.55 10.59 33.39
CA VAL A 549 -12.20 11.89 33.62
C VAL A 549 -11.82 12.86 32.51
N LEU A 550 -12.82 13.45 31.88
CA LEU A 550 -12.63 14.57 30.97
C LEU A 550 -12.43 15.84 31.78
N VAL A 551 -11.27 16.48 31.61
CA VAL A 551 -10.89 17.71 32.30
C VAL A 551 -10.91 18.86 31.30
N ASP A 552 -11.65 19.91 31.67
CA ASP A 552 -11.79 21.14 30.91
C ASP A 552 -11.54 22.30 31.89
N PRO A 553 -10.62 23.24 31.61
CA PRO A 553 -10.17 24.25 32.57
C PRO A 553 -11.30 25.06 33.23
N ASP A 554 -12.42 25.23 32.53
CA ASP A 554 -13.52 26.11 32.94
C ASP A 554 -14.77 25.35 33.43
N THR A 555 -14.74 24.01 33.51
CA THR A 555 -15.90 23.21 33.96
C THR A 555 -15.53 22.11 34.94
N GLU A 556 -16.51 21.64 35.72
CA GLU A 556 -16.28 20.51 36.62
C GLU A 556 -15.85 19.25 35.84
N PRO A 557 -14.83 18.51 36.31
CA PRO A 557 -14.35 17.31 35.66
C PRO A 557 -15.47 16.27 35.50
N ARG A 558 -15.64 15.74 34.28
CA ARG A 558 -16.74 14.82 33.96
C ARG A 558 -16.24 13.39 33.81
N PRO A 559 -16.76 12.41 34.58
CA PRO A 559 -16.40 11.01 34.40
C PRO A 559 -16.95 10.45 33.07
N LEU A 560 -16.07 9.76 32.34
CA LEU A 560 -16.39 9.10 31.08
C LEU A 560 -16.84 7.66 31.37
N THR A 561 -18.13 7.52 31.58
CA THR A 561 -18.84 6.23 31.71
C THR A 561 -19.42 5.83 30.35
N ALA A 562 -19.85 4.58 30.20
CA ALA A 562 -20.53 4.13 28.98
C ALA A 562 -21.76 4.99 28.62
N ALA A 563 -22.49 5.49 29.63
CA ALA A 563 -23.65 6.36 29.43
C ALA A 563 -23.26 7.77 28.96
N THR A 564 -22.19 8.35 29.51
CA THR A 564 -21.73 9.69 29.10
C THR A 564 -21.04 9.66 27.73
N LEU A 565 -20.32 8.58 27.39
CA LEU A 565 -19.78 8.37 26.05
C LEU A 565 -20.86 8.33 24.97
N ALA A 566 -21.97 7.61 25.21
CA ALA A 566 -23.09 7.56 24.28
C ALA A 566 -23.73 8.96 24.05
N GLN A 567 -23.87 9.77 25.11
CA GLN A 567 -24.39 11.14 25.01
C GLN A 567 -23.51 12.05 24.15
N PHE A 568 -22.19 11.95 24.30
CA PHE A 568 -21.22 12.71 23.50
C PHE A 568 -21.13 12.22 22.05
N GLN A 569 -21.38 10.93 21.79
CA GLN A 569 -21.41 10.34 20.45
C GLN A 569 -22.65 10.79 19.65
N ASP A 570 -23.81 10.92 20.32
CA ASP A 570 -25.06 11.34 19.71
C ASP A 570 -25.20 12.87 19.57
N GLY A 571 -24.20 13.65 20.02
CA GLY A 571 -24.19 15.11 19.95
C GLY A 571 -25.20 15.79 20.88
N SER A 572 -25.60 15.12 21.96
CA SER A 572 -26.69 15.53 22.87
C SER A 572 -26.21 16.24 24.15
N ALA A 573 -24.91 16.59 24.24
CA ALA A 573 -24.25 17.11 25.44
C ALA A 573 -23.43 18.38 25.21
#